data_AF-A0A354U632-F1
#
_entry.id   AF-A0A354U632-F1
#
_cell.length_a   1.000
_cell.length_b   1.000
_cell.length_c   1.000
_cell.angle_alpha   90.00
_cell.angle_beta   90.00
_cell.angle_gamma   90.00
#
_symmetry.space_group_name_H-M   'P 1'
#
loop_
_entity.id
_entity.type
_entity.pdbx_description
1 polymer ?
#
loop_
_entity_poly.entity_id
_entity_poly.type
_entity_poly.pdbx_seq_one_letter_code
_entity_poly.pdbx_strand_id
1 'polypeptide(L)'
;MKKNIIYIIAVCAIFLPPLLLLIQSRHTSTATEPQLSQAEQEQNAYDAMTMAAFWGNEKALIQTVAYCAQHGDRIRAEHWLRYGALDLQRFSVLVAYGDFLAASSEKKTTARADYWYTKALNQVLAQPPFPARNDLIFLLQQKRKDAMQKQESEQ
;
A
#
# COMPACT_ATOMS: atom_id res chain seq x y z
N MET A 1 40.09 35.52 58.18
CA MET A 1 40.18 34.51 57.09
C MET A 1 38.94 33.63 56.91
N LYS A 2 37.98 33.53 57.87
CA LYS A 2 36.79 32.67 57.74
C LYS A 2 35.68 33.19 56.79
N LYS A 3 35.58 34.50 56.55
CA LYS A 3 34.54 35.08 55.68
C LYS A 3 34.75 34.76 54.19
N ASN A 4 36.00 34.63 53.72
CA ASN A 4 36.29 34.37 52.30
C ASN A 4 35.91 32.94 51.86
N ILE A 5 35.93 31.98 52.79
CA ILE A 5 35.56 30.58 52.51
C ILE A 5 34.06 30.44 52.23
N ILE A 6 33.23 31.21 52.94
CA ILE A 6 31.77 31.18 52.77
C ILE A 6 31.35 31.75 51.41
N TYR A 7 32.01 32.83 50.95
CA TYR A 7 31.74 33.40 49.63
C TYR A 7 32.13 32.47 48.48
N ILE A 8 33.22 31.70 48.61
CA ILE A 8 33.65 30.74 47.58
C ILE A 8 32.64 29.59 47.45
N ILE A 9 32.13 29.07 48.57
CA ILE A 9 31.12 27.99 48.56
C ILE A 9 29.80 28.48 47.97
N ALA A 10 29.38 29.71 48.29
CA ALA A 10 28.15 30.30 47.76
C ALA A 10 28.21 30.54 46.24
N VAL A 11 29.36 30.96 45.71
CA VAL A 11 29.56 31.13 44.26
C VAL A 11 29.57 29.78 43.54
N CYS A 12 30.21 28.75 44.11
CA CYS A 12 30.18 27.40 43.53
C CYS A 12 28.76 26.82 43.47
N ALA A 13 27.90 27.08 44.45
CA ALA A 13 26.53 26.56 44.49
C ALA A 13 25.59 27.19 43.43
N ILE A 14 25.89 28.40 42.95
CA ILE A 14 25.08 29.10 41.94
C ILE A 14 25.49 28.71 40.52
N PHE A 15 26.79 28.45 40.30
CA PHE A 15 27.31 28.14 38.96
C PHE A 15 27.42 26.63 38.66
N LEU A 16 27.47 25.73 39.65
CA LEU A 16 27.45 24.28 39.40
C LEU A 16 26.15 23.77 38.76
N PRO A 17 24.94 24.17 39.19
CA PRO A 17 23.70 23.62 38.64
C PRO A 17 23.52 23.87 37.13
N PRO A 18 23.73 25.08 36.57
CA PRO A 18 23.63 25.28 35.13
C PRO A 18 24.77 24.62 34.34
N LEU A 19 25.97 24.47 34.94
CA LEU A 19 27.09 23.76 34.31
C LEU A 19 26.82 22.25 34.20
N LEU A 20 26.20 21.64 35.23
CA LEU A 20 25.79 20.24 35.20
C LEU A 20 24.68 19.99 34.16
N LEU A 21 23.73 20.92 34.00
CA LEU A 21 22.73 20.84 32.92
C LEU A 21 23.36 20.91 31.52
N LEU A 22 24.39 21.74 31.33
CA LEU A 22 25.12 21.81 30.06
C LEU A 22 25.94 20.55 29.77
N ILE A 23 26.51 19.91 30.80
CA ILE A 23 27.23 18.63 30.68
C ILE A 23 26.25 17.49 30.37
N GLN A 24 25.04 17.48 30.96
CA GLN A 24 24.00 16.52 30.59
C GLN A 24 23.46 16.73 29.17
N SER A 25 23.45 17.97 28.65
CA SER A 25 23.06 18.21 27.24
C SER A 25 24.08 17.72 26.21
N ARG A 26 25.36 17.56 26.58
CA ARG A 26 26.39 16.94 25.72
C ARG A 26 26.44 15.42 25.83
N HIS A 27 25.77 14.86 26.84
CA HIS A 27 25.39 13.45 26.89
C HIS A 27 23.90 13.29 26.58
N THR A 28 23.42 13.95 25.53
CA THR A 28 22.42 13.25 24.71
C THR A 28 23.16 12.05 24.15
N SER A 29 22.86 10.88 24.71
CA SER A 29 23.06 9.60 24.06
C SER A 29 22.98 9.81 22.57
N THR A 30 23.96 9.31 21.82
CA THR A 30 23.68 8.83 20.48
C THR A 30 22.62 7.76 20.67
N ALA A 31 21.36 8.18 20.78
CA ALA A 31 20.21 7.33 20.63
C ALA A 31 20.33 6.91 19.17
N THR A 32 21.09 5.84 18.94
CA THR A 32 21.06 5.13 17.68
C THR A 32 19.59 4.81 17.49
N GLU A 33 18.95 5.49 16.54
CA GLU A 33 17.57 5.14 16.18
C GLU A 33 17.55 3.61 16.04
N PRO A 34 16.61 2.92 16.69
CA PRO A 34 16.54 1.48 16.59
C PRO A 34 16.41 1.12 15.11
N GLN A 35 17.46 0.51 14.55
CA GLN A 35 17.42 0.05 13.18
C GLN A 35 16.46 -1.11 13.13
N LEU A 36 15.32 -0.89 12.48
CA LEU A 36 14.34 -1.93 12.19
C LEU A 36 15.05 -3.06 11.45
N SER A 37 14.81 -4.29 11.89
CA SER A 37 15.15 -5.48 11.12
C SER A 37 14.47 -5.44 9.75
N GLN A 38 15.01 -6.16 8.77
CA GLN A 38 14.42 -6.22 7.44
C GLN A 38 12.95 -6.68 7.49
N ALA A 39 12.62 -7.64 8.35
CA ALA A 39 11.25 -8.11 8.53
C ALA A 39 10.31 -7.01 9.06
N GLU A 40 10.78 -6.17 10.00
CA GLU A 40 9.99 -5.04 10.50
C GLU A 40 9.84 -3.94 9.45
N GLN A 41 10.85 -3.70 8.61
CA GLN A 41 10.74 -2.76 7.49
C GLN A 41 9.73 -3.24 6.45
N GLU A 42 9.76 -4.53 6.11
CA GLU A 42 8.80 -5.16 5.19
C GLU A 42 7.37 -5.09 5.74
N GLN A 43 7.18 -5.36 7.04
CA GLN A 43 5.88 -5.24 7.70
C GLN A 43 5.39 -3.79 7.72
N ASN A 44 6.24 -2.83 8.08
CA ASN A 44 5.88 -1.41 8.09
C ASN A 44 5.49 -0.92 6.68
N ALA A 45 6.20 -1.38 5.64
CA ALA A 45 5.86 -1.07 4.25
C ALA A 45 4.50 -1.67 3.86
N TYR A 46 4.22 -2.90 4.28
CA TYR A 46 2.93 -3.55 4.07
C TYR A 46 1.79 -2.80 4.77
N ASP A 47 1.98 -2.37 6.01
CA ASP A 47 0.98 -1.65 6.79
C ASP A 47 0.69 -0.26 6.20
N ALA A 48 1.73 0.47 5.78
CA ALA A 48 1.57 1.76 5.12
C ALA A 48 0.78 1.63 3.80
N MET A 49 1.09 0.60 3.01
CA MET A 49 0.45 0.32 1.73
C MET A 49 -1.01 -0.11 1.90
N THR A 50 -1.31 -1.01 2.83
CA THR A 50 -2.68 -1.45 3.12
C THR A 50 -3.54 -0.30 3.66
N MET A 51 -2.96 0.58 4.48
CA MET A 51 -3.67 1.79 4.92
C MET A 51 -3.97 2.75 3.77
N ALA A 52 -3.01 2.97 2.86
CA ALA A 52 -3.25 3.80 1.68
C ALA A 52 -4.30 3.17 0.74
N ALA A 53 -4.27 1.84 0.57
CA ALA A 53 -5.25 1.10 -0.20
C ALA A 53 -6.66 1.23 0.39
N PHE A 54 -6.77 1.11 1.72
CA PHE A 54 -8.01 1.31 2.46
C PHE A 54 -8.61 2.71 2.19
N TRP A 55 -7.78 3.75 2.20
CA TRP A 55 -8.19 5.12 1.84
C TRP A 55 -8.40 5.36 0.34
N GLY A 56 -8.37 4.30 -0.47
CA GLY A 56 -8.73 4.32 -1.87
C GLY A 56 -7.64 4.76 -2.84
N ASN A 57 -6.37 4.69 -2.41
CA ASN A 57 -5.23 4.86 -3.30
C ASN A 57 -5.09 3.62 -4.21
N GLU A 58 -5.38 3.81 -5.50
CA GLU A 58 -5.41 2.74 -6.50
C GLU A 58 -4.05 2.04 -6.66
N LYS A 59 -2.95 2.80 -6.65
CA LYS A 59 -1.59 2.24 -6.75
C LYS A 59 -1.28 1.35 -5.55
N ALA A 60 -1.56 1.83 -4.33
CA ALA A 60 -1.33 1.07 -3.11
C ALA A 60 -2.19 -0.20 -3.04
N LEU A 61 -3.41 -0.14 -3.59
CA LEU A 61 -4.29 -1.30 -3.68
C LEU A 61 -3.69 -2.37 -4.60
N ILE A 62 -3.24 -2.00 -5.81
CA ILE A 62 -2.57 -2.94 -6.73
C ILE A 62 -1.28 -3.51 -6.10
N GLN A 63 -0.49 -2.68 -5.42
CA GLN A 63 0.71 -3.15 -4.73
C GLN A 63 0.36 -4.13 -3.59
N THR A 64 -0.73 -3.89 -2.86
CA THR A 64 -1.19 -4.80 -1.79
C THR A 64 -1.60 -6.14 -2.36
N VAL A 65 -2.33 -6.14 -3.48
CA VAL A 65 -2.72 -7.37 -4.20
C VAL A 65 -1.49 -8.14 -4.65
N ALA A 66 -0.52 -7.45 -5.27
CA ALA A 66 0.73 -8.06 -5.73
C ALA A 66 1.52 -8.67 -4.57
N TYR A 67 1.65 -7.95 -3.45
CA TYR A 67 2.29 -8.45 -2.23
C TYR A 67 1.61 -9.72 -1.73
N CYS A 68 0.28 -9.72 -1.59
CA CYS A 68 -0.47 -10.90 -1.12
C CYS A 68 -0.26 -12.09 -2.07
N ALA A 69 -0.31 -11.87 -3.39
CA ALA A 69 -0.11 -12.92 -4.38
C ALA A 69 1.31 -13.50 -4.36
N GLN A 70 2.34 -12.67 -4.20
CA GLN A 70 3.75 -13.10 -4.10
C GLN A 70 4.00 -13.99 -2.89
N HIS A 71 3.28 -13.75 -1.79
CA HIS A 71 3.35 -14.55 -0.57
C HIS A 71 2.37 -15.74 -0.56
N GLY A 72 1.71 -16.02 -1.69
CA GLY A 72 0.77 -17.13 -1.82
C GLY A 72 -0.60 -16.91 -1.16
N ASP A 73 -0.85 -15.73 -0.57
CA ASP A 73 -2.14 -15.38 0.03
C ASP A 73 -3.13 -14.90 -1.05
N ARG A 74 -3.57 -15.87 -1.87
CA ARG A 74 -4.53 -15.63 -2.95
C ARG A 74 -5.88 -15.11 -2.44
N ILE A 75 -6.29 -15.55 -1.24
CA ILE A 75 -7.57 -15.15 -0.63
C ILE A 75 -7.55 -13.66 -0.29
N ARG A 76 -6.47 -13.19 0.34
CA ARG A 76 -6.32 -11.77 0.67
C ARG A 76 -6.11 -10.92 -0.57
N ALA A 77 -5.39 -11.42 -1.57
CA ALA A 77 -5.28 -10.75 -2.87
C ALA A 77 -6.67 -10.54 -3.52
N GLU A 78 -7.51 -11.58 -3.56
CA GLU A 78 -8.88 -11.48 -4.06
C GLU A 78 -9.73 -10.52 -3.23
N HIS A 79 -9.58 -10.53 -1.90
CA HIS A 79 -10.32 -9.64 -1.01
C HIS A 79 -10.07 -8.17 -1.35
N TRP A 80 -8.80 -7.77 -1.52
CA TRP A 80 -8.45 -6.39 -1.90
C TRP A 80 -8.94 -6.00 -3.29
N LEU A 81 -8.86 -6.92 -4.26
CA LEU A 81 -9.42 -6.70 -5.60
C LEU A 81 -10.94 -6.50 -5.54
N ARG A 82 -11.64 -7.32 -4.75
CA ARG A 82 -13.07 -7.22 -4.55
C ARG A 82 -13.46 -5.89 -3.89
N TYR A 83 -12.74 -5.47 -2.86
CA TYR A 83 -12.91 -4.16 -2.21
C TYR A 83 -12.76 -3.01 -3.22
N GLY A 84 -11.66 -2.96 -3.96
CA GLY A 84 -11.44 -1.86 -4.91
C GLY A 84 -12.35 -1.89 -6.13
N ALA A 85 -12.84 -3.06 -6.53
CA ALA A 85 -13.78 -3.21 -7.65
C ALA A 85 -15.23 -2.88 -7.27
N LEU A 86 -15.70 -3.30 -6.09
CA LEU A 86 -17.07 -3.07 -5.63
C LEU A 86 -17.26 -1.71 -4.96
N ASP A 87 -16.43 -1.41 -3.97
CA ASP A 87 -16.64 -0.27 -3.09
C ASP A 87 -16.06 1.01 -3.69
N LEU A 88 -14.88 0.92 -4.31
CA LEU A 88 -14.18 2.09 -4.87
C LEU A 88 -14.39 2.28 -6.37
N GLN A 89 -14.80 1.22 -7.08
CA GLN A 89 -15.02 1.19 -8.53
C GLN A 89 -13.87 1.77 -9.36
N ARG A 90 -12.63 1.50 -8.95
CA ARG A 90 -11.42 2.01 -9.64
C ARG A 90 -11.15 1.26 -10.94
N PHE A 91 -10.95 1.97 -12.03
CA PHE A 91 -10.81 1.38 -13.36
C PHE A 91 -9.70 0.33 -13.43
N SER A 92 -8.49 0.64 -12.95
CA SER A 92 -7.37 -0.32 -13.04
C SER A 92 -7.62 -1.55 -12.16
N VAL A 93 -8.36 -1.39 -11.07
CA VAL A 93 -8.73 -2.49 -10.17
C VAL A 93 -9.79 -3.39 -10.78
N LEU A 94 -10.75 -2.85 -11.52
CA LEU A 94 -11.72 -3.65 -12.27
C LEU A 94 -11.01 -4.55 -13.29
N VAL A 95 -10.05 -3.99 -14.04
CA VAL A 95 -9.24 -4.76 -15.00
C VAL A 95 -8.39 -5.80 -14.29
N ALA A 96 -7.67 -5.41 -13.23
CA ALA A 96 -6.83 -6.32 -12.45
C ALA A 96 -7.63 -7.47 -11.82
N TYR A 97 -8.87 -7.22 -11.40
CA TYR A 97 -9.72 -8.27 -10.84
C TYR A 97 -10.17 -9.25 -11.92
N GLY A 98 -10.53 -8.75 -13.10
CA GLY A 98 -10.78 -9.59 -14.27
C GLY A 98 -9.58 -10.48 -14.60
N ASP A 99 -8.37 -9.90 -14.63
CA ASP A 99 -7.12 -10.63 -14.92
C ASP A 99 -6.84 -11.72 -13.87
N PHE A 100 -7.01 -11.39 -12.59
CA PHE A 100 -6.82 -12.32 -11.47
C PHE A 100 -7.75 -13.53 -11.54
N LEU A 101 -9.00 -13.31 -11.97
CA LEU A 101 -9.99 -14.36 -12.15
C LEU A 101 -9.74 -15.18 -13.41
N ALA A 102 -9.39 -14.54 -14.53
CA ALA A 102 -9.07 -15.22 -15.79
C ALA A 102 -7.86 -16.16 -15.66
N ALA A 103 -6.92 -15.82 -14.76
CA ALA A 103 -5.76 -16.66 -14.44
C ALA A 103 -6.11 -17.95 -13.68
N SER A 104 -7.30 -18.06 -13.08
CA SER A 104 -7.76 -19.30 -12.43
C SER A 104 -8.20 -20.34 -13.49
N SER A 105 -8.02 -21.63 -13.19
CA SER A 105 -8.51 -22.75 -14.00
C SER A 105 -9.97 -23.10 -13.70
N GLU A 106 -10.64 -22.37 -12.81
CA GLU A 106 -12.03 -22.64 -12.46
C GLU A 106 -13.00 -22.02 -13.47
N LYS A 107 -13.85 -22.82 -14.07
CA LYS A 107 -14.91 -22.33 -14.96
C LYS A 107 -15.80 -21.21 -14.40
N LYS A 108 -16.03 -21.17 -13.08
CA LYS A 108 -16.83 -20.11 -12.45
C LYS A 108 -16.11 -18.76 -12.41
N THR A 109 -14.78 -18.75 -12.48
CA THR A 109 -13.98 -17.52 -12.43
C THR A 109 -13.87 -16.86 -13.80
N THR A 110 -13.93 -17.62 -14.90
CA THR A 110 -13.92 -17.06 -16.26
C THR A 110 -15.15 -16.19 -16.56
N ALA A 111 -16.36 -16.66 -16.20
CA ALA A 111 -17.57 -15.85 -16.31
C ALA A 111 -17.53 -14.58 -15.44
N ARG A 112 -16.94 -14.67 -14.24
CA ARG A 112 -16.73 -13.50 -13.37
C ARG A 112 -15.70 -12.54 -13.97
N ALA A 113 -14.69 -13.02 -14.68
CA ALA A 113 -13.72 -12.17 -15.36
C ALA A 113 -14.37 -11.31 -16.46
N ASP A 114 -15.20 -11.92 -17.32
CA ASP A 114 -15.96 -11.18 -18.35
C ASP A 114 -16.86 -10.08 -17.76
N TYR A 115 -17.52 -10.39 -16.63
CA TYR A 115 -18.32 -9.40 -15.91
C TYR A 115 -17.49 -8.16 -15.50
N TRP A 116 -16.29 -8.35 -14.97
CA TRP A 116 -15.43 -7.24 -14.54
C TRP A 116 -14.84 -6.46 -15.70
N TYR A 117 -14.45 -7.12 -16.79
CA TYR A 117 -14.04 -6.43 -18.01
C TYR A 117 -15.18 -5.63 -18.62
N THR A 118 -16.41 -6.13 -18.57
CA THR A 118 -17.61 -5.41 -19.02
C THR A 118 -17.85 -4.16 -18.18
N LYS A 119 -17.68 -4.24 -16.86
CA LYS A 119 -17.75 -3.06 -15.98
C LYS A 119 -16.68 -2.03 -16.31
N ALA A 120 -15.43 -2.45 -16.54
CA ALA A 120 -14.35 -1.56 -16.96
C ALA A 120 -14.63 -0.91 -18.32
N LEU A 121 -15.15 -1.68 -19.28
CA LEU A 121 -15.51 -1.20 -20.62
C LEU A 121 -16.60 -0.12 -20.54
N ASN A 122 -17.63 -0.33 -19.71
CA ASN A 122 -18.69 0.64 -19.51
C ASN A 122 -18.15 1.96 -18.92
N GLN A 123 -17.13 1.92 -18.04
CA GLN A 123 -16.48 3.14 -17.55
C GLN A 123 -15.75 3.90 -18.66
N VAL A 124 -15.07 3.20 -19.57
CA VAL A 124 -14.40 3.82 -20.74
C VAL A 124 -15.42 4.43 -21.71
N LEU A 125 -16.54 3.72 -21.93
CA LEU A 125 -17.59 4.18 -22.84
C LEU A 125 -18.34 5.40 -22.30
N ALA A 126 -18.51 5.51 -20.98
CA ALA A 126 -19.18 6.63 -20.31
C ALA A 126 -18.34 7.91 -20.29
N GLN A 127 -17.02 7.82 -20.48
CA GLN A 127 -16.14 8.98 -20.56
C GLN A 127 -16.19 9.63 -21.95
N PRO A 128 -16.01 10.96 -22.05
CA PRO A 128 -15.78 11.63 -23.32
C PRO A 128 -14.61 11.01 -24.09
N PRO A 129 -14.54 11.16 -25.43
CA PRO A 129 -13.38 10.69 -26.21
C PRO A 129 -12.05 11.24 -25.66
N PHE A 130 -11.09 10.35 -25.45
CA PHE A 130 -9.71 10.67 -25.08
C PHE A 130 -8.74 9.82 -25.93
N PRO A 131 -7.46 10.23 -26.08
CA PRO A 131 -6.54 9.63 -27.05
C PRO A 131 -6.44 8.09 -26.98
N ALA A 132 -6.39 7.52 -25.77
CA ALA A 132 -6.27 6.07 -25.57
C ALA A 132 -7.60 5.29 -25.57
N ARG A 133 -8.75 5.94 -25.85
CA ARG A 133 -10.07 5.33 -25.66
C ARG A 133 -10.27 4.09 -26.52
N ASN A 134 -9.91 4.16 -27.80
CA ASN A 134 -10.11 3.06 -28.74
C ASN A 134 -9.21 1.87 -28.40
N ASP A 135 -7.97 2.12 -27.97
CA ASP A 135 -7.04 1.08 -27.56
C ASP A 135 -7.55 0.34 -26.31
N LEU A 136 -8.10 1.08 -25.34
CA LEU A 136 -8.71 0.47 -24.15
C LEU A 136 -9.96 -0.34 -24.48
N ILE A 137 -10.82 0.16 -25.38
CA ILE A 137 -12.00 -0.59 -25.84
C ILE A 137 -11.56 -1.90 -26.50
N PHE A 138 -10.59 -1.83 -27.42
CA PHE A 138 -10.08 -3.00 -28.12
C PHE A 138 -9.47 -4.02 -27.14
N LEU A 139 -8.62 -3.56 -26.21
CA LEU A 139 -8.01 -4.41 -25.19
C LEU A 139 -9.06 -5.13 -24.33
N LEU A 140 -10.07 -4.41 -23.86
CA LEU A 140 -11.12 -4.98 -23.01
C LEU A 140 -12.01 -5.96 -23.79
N GLN A 141 -12.33 -5.67 -25.05
CA GLN A 141 -13.04 -6.60 -25.92
C GLN A 141 -12.25 -7.88 -26.16
N GLN A 142 -10.94 -7.78 -26.36
CA GLN A 142 -10.07 -8.94 -26.52
C GLN A 142 -10.03 -9.79 -25.24
N LYS A 143 -9.80 -9.18 -24.07
CA LYS A 143 -9.80 -9.88 -22.78
C LYS A 143 -11.11 -10.61 -22.49
N ARG A 144 -12.25 -10.02 -22.86
CA ARG A 144 -13.58 -10.65 -22.75
C ARG A 144 -13.70 -11.87 -23.65
N LYS A 145 -13.30 -11.74 -24.92
CA LYS A 145 -13.31 -12.84 -25.89
C LYS A 145 -12.46 -14.00 -25.38
N ASP A 146 -11.26 -13.72 -24.87
CA ASP A 146 -10.35 -14.74 -24.34
C ASP A 146 -10.96 -15.47 -23.12
N ALA A 147 -11.58 -14.72 -22.21
CA ALA A 147 -12.26 -15.30 -21.04
C ALA A 147 -13.44 -16.20 -21.45
N MET A 148 -14.23 -15.80 -22.45
CA MET A 148 -15.35 -16.60 -22.97
C MET A 148 -14.89 -17.86 -23.71
N GLN A 149 -13.87 -17.76 -24.56
CA GLN A 149 -13.33 -18.92 -25.27
C GLN A 149 -12.80 -19.98 -24.30
N LYS A 150 -12.12 -19.55 -23.23
CA LYS A 150 -11.67 -20.45 -22.18
C LYS A 150 -12.85 -21.18 -21.51
N GLN A 151 -13.94 -20.45 -21.22
CA GLN A 151 -15.17 -21.02 -20.65
C GLN A 151 -15.82 -22.08 -21.56
N GLU A 152 -15.74 -21.90 -22.89
CA GLU A 152 -16.27 -22.82 -23.88
C GLU A 152 -15.38 -24.07 -24.05
N SER A 153 -14.06 -23.92 -23.98
CA SER A 153 -13.11 -25.05 -24.10
C SER A 153 -13.13 -26.02 -22.91
N GLU A 154 -13.68 -25.59 -21.77
CA GLU A 154 -13.86 -26.39 -20.56
C GLU A 154 -15.31 -26.94 -20.44
N GLN A 155 -16.04 -27.07 -21.56
CA GLN A 155 -17.34 -27.74 -21.69
C GLN A 155 -17.17 -29.11 -22.33
#